data_AF-A0A7X7G617-F1
#
_entry.id   AF-A0A7X7G617-F1
#
_cell.length_a   1.000
_cell.length_b   1.000
_cell.length_c   1.000
_cell.angle_alpha   90.00
_cell.angle_beta   90.00
_cell.angle_gamma   90.00
#
_symmetry.space_group_name_H-M   'P 1'
#
loop_
_entity.id
_entity.type
_entity.pdbx_description
1 polymer ?
#
loop_
_entity_poly.entity_id
_entity_poly.type
_entity_poly.pdbx_seq_one_letter_code
_entity_poly.pdbx_strand_id
1 'polypeptide(L)'
;MDRNESKEHVENSCGCKKQGCSGQSAKSEGNLDGFLEDKMLDDRMRLIKHKIIVLSGKGGVGKSTVAANLAVSLALAGKKVGLLDVDIHGPSIPKMLRLDDAKPEIRKQAIGPIEKAGMKVMSIGFLLRNRDSAVIWRGPMKIGVIKQFLKDVDWGELDYLIVDSPPGTGDEPLSVCQLLENADGAVIVTTPQDVATADVRKSITFCRQLNMPVLGVVENMSGFACPKCGEVTDIFMTGGGELMANEMNIPFLGRIPIDPAIGRSCDDGTPFVYHYSRTETAKAFERVIGPILALSARDKDKQDTEKTTGGKDIMKIALPVAGGKLCMHFGHCEQFALVDADSKARKITGQEMLTPPPHEPGVLPKWLHGLGVNVIIAGGMGQRAQALFKENDIKVIVGAPAETPEKLVAAYLEGTLASGTNVCDH
;
A
#
# COMPACT_ATOMS: atom_id res chain seq x y z
N MET A 1 -68.80 2.97 27.49
CA MET A 1 -69.08 4.35 27.06
C MET A 1 -67.74 4.98 26.73
N ASP A 2 -67.41 4.88 25.44
CA ASP A 2 -66.15 5.27 24.83
C ASP A 2 -65.90 6.79 24.87
N ARG A 3 -64.63 7.18 24.93
CA ARG A 3 -64.14 8.54 24.63
C ARG A 3 -62.87 8.38 23.80
N ASN A 4 -62.98 8.64 22.50
CA ASN A 4 -62.63 9.90 21.80
C ASN A 4 -61.20 9.88 21.25
N GLU A 5 -61.09 9.51 19.97
CA GLU A 5 -60.05 9.99 19.06
C GLU A 5 -60.73 10.81 17.95
N SER A 6 -60.36 12.08 17.82
CA SER A 6 -60.67 12.88 16.63
C SER A 6 -59.50 13.82 16.33
N LYS A 7 -58.89 13.60 15.16
CA LYS A 7 -57.94 14.49 14.48
C LYS A 7 -58.75 15.43 13.57
N GLU A 8 -58.50 16.73 13.67
CA GLU A 8 -58.85 17.75 12.67
C GLU A 8 -57.57 18.57 12.43
N HIS A 9 -57.03 18.55 11.20
CA HIS A 9 -57.22 19.52 10.12
C HIS A 9 -56.60 20.90 10.41
N VAL A 10 -55.80 21.41 9.45
CA VAL A 10 -56.15 22.60 8.65
C VAL A 10 -55.00 22.93 7.68
N GLU A 11 -55.43 23.28 6.47
CA GLU A 11 -54.68 23.67 5.28
C GLU A 11 -54.01 25.05 5.37
N ASN A 12 -53.22 25.32 4.33
CA ASN A 12 -53.19 26.57 3.54
C ASN A 12 -51.99 27.53 3.63
N SER A 13 -51.32 27.59 2.47
CA SER A 13 -51.15 28.78 1.62
C SER A 13 -49.77 29.43 1.51
N CYS A 14 -49.54 29.87 0.28
CA CYS A 14 -48.33 30.34 -0.37
C CYS A 14 -47.98 31.79 0.00
N GLY A 15 -46.67 32.12 0.05
CA GLY A 15 -46.16 33.48 0.15
C GLY A 15 -44.70 33.61 -0.31
N CYS A 16 -44.44 34.48 -1.28
CA CYS A 16 -43.19 34.65 -2.01
C CYS A 16 -42.07 35.46 -1.30
N LYS A 17 -40.81 35.06 -1.58
CA LYS A 17 -39.56 35.85 -1.80
C LYS A 17 -39.05 36.84 -0.71
N LYS A 18 -37.85 36.56 -0.15
CA LYS A 18 -36.54 37.19 -0.50
C LYS A 18 -35.41 36.80 0.48
N GLN A 19 -34.25 36.46 -0.10
CA GLN A 19 -32.87 36.67 0.37
C GLN A 19 -32.38 36.06 1.70
N GLY A 20 -31.46 35.11 1.55
CA GLY A 20 -30.52 34.66 2.57
C GLY A 20 -29.43 33.81 1.90
N CYS A 21 -28.48 34.47 1.25
CA CYS A 21 -27.31 33.83 0.64
C CYS A 21 -26.30 33.52 1.75
N SER A 22 -26.17 32.25 2.16
CA SER A 22 -24.99 31.73 2.87
C SER A 22 -24.99 30.20 2.82
N GLY A 23 -24.21 29.63 1.92
CA GLY A 23 -24.16 28.18 1.76
C GLY A 23 -23.23 27.70 0.66
N GLN A 24 -22.03 28.28 0.54
CA GLN A 24 -21.02 27.78 -0.40
C GLN A 24 -19.58 27.74 0.13
N SER A 25 -19.32 28.01 1.41
CA SER A 25 -17.95 27.98 1.95
C SER A 25 -17.52 26.66 2.60
N ALA A 26 -18.43 25.70 2.86
CA ALA A 26 -18.08 24.50 3.65
C ALA A 26 -17.73 23.24 2.81
N LYS A 27 -17.80 23.30 1.47
CA LYS A 27 -17.53 22.13 0.60
C LYS A 27 -16.12 22.07 0.00
N SER A 28 -15.34 23.16 0.07
CA SER A 28 -13.99 23.22 -0.49
C SER A 28 -12.89 22.83 0.51
N GLU A 29 -13.11 23.05 1.81
CA GLU A 29 -12.09 22.78 2.84
C GLU A 29 -11.90 21.27 3.10
N GLY A 30 -13.00 20.51 3.22
CA GLY A 30 -12.93 19.06 3.47
C GLY A 30 -12.29 18.24 2.34
N ASN A 31 -12.23 18.78 1.12
CA ASN A 31 -11.61 18.11 -0.03
C ASN A 31 -10.09 18.38 -0.11
N LEU A 32 -9.65 19.53 0.43
CA LEU A 32 -8.23 19.89 0.49
C LEU A 32 -7.53 19.16 1.64
N ASP A 33 -8.17 19.07 2.80
CA ASP A 33 -7.63 18.36 3.97
C ASP A 33 -7.44 16.87 3.69
N GLY A 34 -8.44 16.21 3.09
CA GLY A 34 -8.33 14.81 2.69
C GLY A 34 -7.19 14.56 1.69
N PHE A 35 -7.05 15.43 0.69
CA PHE A 35 -5.95 15.35 -0.28
C PHE A 35 -4.57 15.51 0.37
N LEU A 36 -4.43 16.43 1.32
CA LEU A 36 -3.18 16.62 2.06
C LEU A 36 -2.84 15.40 2.92
N GLU A 37 -3.84 14.80 3.58
CA GLU A 37 -3.63 13.58 4.37
C GLU A 37 -3.15 12.41 3.52
N ASP A 38 -3.77 12.20 2.36
CA ASP A 38 -3.43 11.09 1.48
C ASP A 38 -2.03 11.28 0.88
N LYS A 39 -1.66 12.53 0.54
CA LYS A 39 -0.30 12.87 0.13
C LYS A 39 0.73 12.60 1.22
N MET A 40 0.44 12.99 2.47
CA MET A 40 1.35 12.71 3.60
C MET A 40 1.52 11.21 3.84
N LEU A 41 0.45 10.44 3.69
CA LEU A 41 0.49 8.98 3.79
C LEU A 41 1.37 8.39 2.68
N ASP A 42 1.18 8.82 1.43
CA ASP A 42 1.99 8.38 0.29
C ASP A 42 3.47 8.73 0.48
N ASP A 43 3.79 9.99 0.82
CA ASP A 43 5.15 10.44 1.11
C ASP A 43 5.81 9.60 2.23
N ARG A 44 5.06 9.27 3.29
CA ARG A 44 5.55 8.43 4.39
C ARG A 44 5.80 6.99 3.92
N MET A 45 4.85 6.41 3.19
CA MET A 45 4.91 5.03 2.71
C MET A 45 5.93 4.84 1.60
N ARG A 46 6.32 5.88 0.85
CA ARG A 46 7.38 5.83 -0.17
C ARG A 46 8.78 5.57 0.41
N LEU A 47 9.01 5.92 1.67
CA LEU A 47 10.29 5.66 2.36
C LEU A 47 10.50 4.19 2.74
N ILE A 48 9.49 3.35 2.52
CA ILE A 48 9.48 1.94 2.88
C ILE A 48 9.51 1.13 1.59
N LYS A 49 10.61 0.39 1.38
CA LYS A 49 10.81 -0.37 0.13
C LYS A 49 9.81 -1.51 -0.03
N HIS A 50 9.66 -2.33 1.02
CA HIS A 50 8.74 -3.45 1.01
C HIS A 50 7.73 -3.39 2.14
N LYS A 51 6.45 -3.60 1.83
CA LYS A 51 5.33 -3.60 2.78
C LYS A 51 4.66 -4.96 2.73
N ILE A 52 4.72 -5.69 3.85
CA ILE A 52 4.25 -7.06 3.94
C ILE A 52 3.16 -7.15 5.01
N ILE A 53 1.99 -7.63 4.60
CA ILE A 53 0.85 -7.79 5.50
C ILE A 53 0.79 -9.24 5.96
N VAL A 54 0.75 -9.46 7.27
CA VAL A 54 0.60 -10.79 7.86
C VAL A 54 -0.89 -11.00 8.17
N LEU A 55 -1.49 -11.97 7.51
CA LEU A 55 -2.91 -12.31 7.63
C LEU A 55 -3.11 -13.69 8.25
N SER A 56 -4.28 -13.93 8.81
CA SER A 56 -4.71 -15.26 9.25
C SER A 56 -6.21 -15.39 9.14
N GLY A 57 -6.69 -16.58 8.78
CA GLY A 57 -8.13 -16.82 8.66
C GLY A 57 -8.89 -16.86 9.99
N LYS A 58 -8.22 -17.19 11.09
CA LYS A 58 -8.82 -17.31 12.44
C LYS A 58 -7.86 -16.83 13.54
N GLY A 59 -8.41 -16.46 14.69
CA GLY A 59 -7.62 -16.15 15.88
C GLY A 59 -6.90 -17.40 16.44
N GLY A 60 -5.77 -17.19 17.12
CA GLY A 60 -5.07 -18.27 17.83
C GLY A 60 -4.10 -19.12 16.99
N VAL A 61 -3.94 -18.87 15.68
CA VAL A 61 -2.96 -19.59 14.84
C VAL A 61 -1.51 -19.16 15.06
N GLY A 62 -1.26 -18.17 15.94
CA GLY A 62 0.06 -17.61 16.19
C GLY A 62 0.54 -16.59 15.15
N LYS A 63 -0.39 -15.91 14.46
CA LYS A 63 -0.11 -14.82 13.49
C LYS A 63 0.91 -13.81 14.01
N SER A 64 0.66 -13.21 15.18
CA SER A 64 1.54 -12.21 15.78
C SER A 64 2.91 -12.78 16.16
N THR A 65 2.96 -14.05 16.59
CA THR A 65 4.22 -14.77 16.81
C THR A 65 5.04 -14.91 15.54
N VAL A 66 4.39 -15.25 14.43
CA VAL A 66 5.04 -15.32 13.12
C VAL A 66 5.46 -13.94 12.67
N ALA A 67 4.61 -12.90 12.78
CA ALA A 67 4.93 -11.53 12.39
C ALA A 67 6.14 -10.96 13.14
N ALA A 68 6.18 -11.11 14.47
CA ALA A 68 7.28 -10.65 15.30
C ALA A 68 8.60 -11.35 14.96
N ASN A 69 8.59 -12.68 14.86
CA ASN A 69 9.81 -13.44 14.55
C ASN A 69 10.25 -13.25 13.09
N LEU A 70 9.32 -13.03 12.16
CA LEU A 70 9.63 -12.65 10.78
C LEU A 70 10.36 -11.31 10.75
N ALA A 71 9.84 -10.30 11.43
CA ALA A 71 10.45 -8.97 11.51
C ALA A 71 11.85 -9.03 12.14
N VAL A 72 12.01 -9.79 13.22
CA VAL A 72 13.30 -9.98 13.89
C VAL A 72 14.30 -10.72 13.00
N SER A 73 13.85 -11.75 12.29
CA SER A 73 14.73 -12.50 11.37
C SER A 73 15.22 -11.63 10.22
N LEU A 74 14.37 -10.74 9.69
CA LEU A 74 14.77 -9.74 8.70
C LEU A 74 15.77 -8.72 9.28
N ALA A 75 15.57 -8.25 10.51
CA ALA A 75 16.49 -7.35 11.18
C ALA A 75 17.86 -8.01 11.43
N LEU A 76 17.86 -9.29 11.85
CA LEU A 76 19.07 -10.11 12.01
C LEU A 76 19.81 -10.34 10.67
N ALA A 77 19.08 -10.37 9.56
CA ALA A 77 19.63 -10.38 8.20
C ALA A 77 20.16 -8.99 7.76
N GLY A 78 20.25 -8.02 8.67
CA GLY A 78 20.83 -6.69 8.43
C GLY A 78 19.89 -5.70 7.74
N LYS A 79 18.57 -5.95 7.75
CA LYS A 79 17.58 -5.05 7.14
C LYS A 79 17.09 -4.00 8.13
N LYS A 80 16.73 -2.82 7.62
CA LYS A 80 15.97 -1.82 8.40
C LYS A 80 14.50 -2.24 8.44
N VAL A 81 13.97 -2.60 9.60
CA VAL A 81 12.64 -3.20 9.74
C VAL A 81 11.72 -2.38 10.64
N GLY A 82 10.49 -2.17 10.18
CA GLY A 82 9.36 -1.72 10.98
C GLY A 82 8.40 -2.87 11.27
N LEU A 83 7.83 -2.90 12.48
CA LEU A 83 6.75 -3.79 12.88
C LEU A 83 5.56 -2.96 13.35
N LEU A 84 4.45 -3.07 12.63
CA LEU A 84 3.20 -2.38 12.91
C LEU A 84 2.14 -3.38 13.35
N ASP A 85 1.68 -3.26 14.59
CA ASP A 85 0.59 -4.06 15.14
C ASP A 85 -0.71 -3.25 15.15
N VAL A 86 -1.65 -3.73 14.32
CA VAL A 86 -3.00 -3.16 14.18
C VAL A 86 -4.06 -4.15 14.65
N ASP A 87 -3.68 -5.20 15.41
CA ASP A 87 -4.61 -6.14 16.01
C ASP A 87 -5.30 -5.53 17.24
N ILE A 88 -6.37 -4.78 16.97
CA ILE A 88 -7.12 -4.00 17.97
C ILE A 88 -7.75 -4.88 19.05
N HIS A 89 -8.15 -6.10 18.67
CA HIS A 89 -8.90 -7.01 19.55
C HIS A 89 -8.00 -7.79 20.50
N GLY A 90 -6.72 -7.92 20.17
CA GLY A 90 -5.76 -8.65 20.98
C GLY A 90 -4.31 -8.27 20.66
N PRO A 91 -3.91 -7.01 20.92
CA PRO A 91 -2.56 -6.56 20.60
C PRO A 91 -1.56 -7.33 21.45
N SER A 92 -0.81 -8.22 20.81
CA SER A 92 0.12 -9.14 21.50
C SER A 92 1.57 -8.69 21.36
N ILE A 93 1.89 -7.88 20.34
CA ILE A 93 3.25 -7.42 20.05
C ILE A 93 3.89 -6.65 21.23
N PRO A 94 3.20 -5.74 21.94
CA PRO A 94 3.79 -5.06 23.10
C PRO A 94 4.28 -6.04 24.16
N LYS A 95 3.48 -7.05 24.49
CA LYS A 95 3.84 -8.08 25.48
C LYS A 95 4.99 -8.94 24.99
N MET A 96 4.89 -9.43 23.76
CA MET A 96 5.90 -10.28 23.13
C MET A 96 7.30 -9.63 23.03
N LEU A 97 7.36 -8.30 23.08
CA LEU A 97 8.60 -7.53 23.01
C LEU A 97 8.96 -6.84 24.34
N ARG A 98 8.22 -7.08 25.42
CA ARG A 98 8.34 -6.38 26.72
C ARG A 98 8.35 -4.86 26.57
N LEU A 99 7.39 -4.37 25.80
CA LEU A 99 7.12 -2.96 25.56
C LEU A 99 5.85 -2.51 26.29
N ASP A 100 5.57 -3.15 27.42
CA ASP A 100 4.26 -3.11 28.01
C ASP A 100 3.86 -1.74 28.55
N ASP A 101 4.85 -1.04 29.08
CA ASP A 101 4.77 0.32 29.62
C ASP A 101 5.33 1.36 28.64
N ALA A 102 5.68 0.94 27.42
CA ALA A 102 6.24 1.82 26.41
C ALA A 102 5.19 2.84 25.97
N LYS A 103 5.59 4.11 25.93
CA LYS A 103 4.76 5.21 25.46
C LYS A 103 5.46 5.88 24.29
N PRO A 104 4.90 5.78 23.07
CA PRO A 104 5.41 6.52 21.92
C PRO A 104 5.52 8.00 22.24
N GLU A 105 6.69 8.58 21.97
CA GLU A 105 6.88 10.02 22.11
C GLU A 105 6.19 10.73 20.95
N ILE A 106 5.41 11.77 21.24
CA ILE A 106 4.85 12.63 20.21
C ILE A 106 5.75 13.86 20.10
N ARG A 107 6.40 14.05 18.96
CA ARG A 107 7.27 15.20 18.69
C ARG A 107 6.71 16.03 17.53
N LYS A 108 6.33 17.28 17.81
CA LYS A 108 5.63 18.19 16.91
C LYS A 108 4.30 17.59 16.41
N GLN A 109 4.34 16.82 15.32
CA GLN A 109 3.20 16.16 14.67
C GLN A 109 3.52 14.71 14.25
N ALA A 110 4.67 14.17 14.65
CA ALA A 110 5.07 12.81 14.36
C ALA A 110 5.04 11.95 15.63
N ILE A 111 4.67 10.69 15.46
CA ILE A 111 4.69 9.67 16.50
C ILE A 111 6.02 8.93 16.39
N GLY A 112 6.86 9.01 17.42
CA GLY A 112 8.11 8.27 17.50
C GLY A 112 7.84 6.78 17.73
N PRO A 113 8.23 5.88 16.82
CA PRO A 113 8.13 4.46 17.07
C PRO A 113 9.07 4.02 18.19
N ILE A 114 8.73 2.94 18.87
CA ILE A 114 9.57 2.36 19.92
C ILE A 114 10.66 1.51 19.27
N GLU A 115 11.92 1.78 19.59
CA GLU A 115 13.03 0.95 19.09
C GLU A 115 13.23 -0.29 19.96
N LYS A 116 13.24 -1.47 19.33
CA LYS A 116 13.48 -2.75 20.01
C LYS A 116 14.10 -3.76 19.06
N ALA A 117 15.14 -4.45 19.52
CA ALA A 117 15.80 -5.54 18.79
C ALA A 117 16.21 -5.17 17.33
N GLY A 118 16.68 -3.93 17.13
CA GLY A 118 17.07 -3.43 15.81
C GLY A 118 15.91 -3.05 14.88
N MET A 119 14.69 -2.99 15.41
CA MET A 119 13.47 -2.66 14.66
C MET A 119 12.79 -1.43 15.26
N LYS A 120 11.97 -0.77 14.43
CA LYS A 120 10.99 0.24 14.86
C LYS A 120 9.64 -0.44 15.08
N VAL A 121 9.00 -0.22 16.22
CA VAL A 121 7.75 -0.89 16.60
C VAL A 121 6.67 0.14 16.88
N MET A 122 5.50 -0.05 16.29
CA MET A 122 4.27 0.65 16.65
C MET A 122 3.16 -0.37 16.88
N SER A 123 2.37 -0.18 17.93
CA SER A 123 1.23 -1.05 18.23
C SER A 123 0.07 -0.22 18.75
N ILE A 124 -1.15 -0.62 18.36
CA ILE A 124 -2.36 -0.08 18.96
C ILE A 124 -2.44 -0.34 20.47
N GLY A 125 -1.76 -1.40 20.96
CA GLY A 125 -1.66 -1.70 22.38
C GLY A 125 -1.00 -0.59 23.20
N PHE A 126 -0.19 0.29 22.58
CA PHE A 126 0.37 1.46 23.27
C PHE A 126 -0.67 2.55 23.56
N LEU A 127 -1.79 2.58 22.84
CA LEU A 127 -2.87 3.54 23.05
C LEU A 127 -3.90 3.05 24.09
N LEU A 128 -3.87 1.77 24.44
CA LEU A 128 -4.79 1.19 25.39
C LEU A 128 -4.36 1.55 26.83
N ARG A 129 -5.24 2.23 27.56
CA ARG A 129 -4.99 2.63 28.96
C ARG A 129 -4.96 1.45 29.93
N ASN A 130 -5.71 0.39 29.61
CA ASN A 130 -5.78 -0.84 30.39
C ASN A 130 -5.84 -2.03 29.41
N ARG A 131 -5.10 -3.08 29.71
CA ARG A 131 -4.96 -4.28 28.88
C ARG A 131 -6.16 -5.21 28.97
N ASP A 132 -6.83 -5.21 30.12
CA ASP A 132 -8.00 -6.05 30.37
C ASP A 132 -9.30 -5.35 29.94
N SER A 133 -9.23 -4.07 29.51
CA SER A 133 -10.41 -3.37 29.02
C SER A 133 -10.75 -3.83 27.61
N ALA A 134 -11.98 -4.33 27.43
CA ALA A 134 -12.52 -4.63 26.11
C ALA A 134 -12.51 -3.37 25.23
N VAL A 135 -11.86 -3.46 24.08
CA VAL A 135 -11.76 -2.34 23.12
C VAL A 135 -13.03 -2.27 22.29
N ILE A 136 -14.01 -1.47 22.75
CA ILE A 136 -15.27 -1.26 22.03
C ILE A 136 -15.13 -0.03 21.12
N TRP A 137 -14.33 -0.15 20.06
CA TRP A 137 -14.16 0.93 19.07
C TRP A 137 -15.07 0.73 17.87
N ARG A 138 -15.65 1.82 17.37
CA ARG A 138 -16.44 1.81 16.12
C ARG A 138 -15.48 1.74 14.92
N GLY A 139 -15.91 1.10 13.83
CA GLY A 139 -15.13 0.92 12.60
C GLY A 139 -14.34 2.17 12.15
N PRO A 140 -14.98 3.33 11.98
CA PRO A 140 -14.29 4.56 11.56
C PRO A 140 -13.13 4.98 12.47
N MET A 141 -13.23 4.75 13.79
CA MET A 141 -12.14 5.05 14.72
C MET A 141 -10.94 4.12 14.50
N LYS A 142 -11.22 2.84 14.24
CA LYS A 142 -10.18 1.84 13.95
C LYS A 142 -9.40 2.23 12.69
N ILE A 143 -10.12 2.56 11.62
CA ILE A 143 -9.55 3.01 10.35
C ILE A 143 -8.74 4.29 10.55
N GLY A 144 -9.27 5.26 11.31
CA GLY A 144 -8.56 6.49 11.64
C GLY A 144 -7.22 6.24 12.33
N VAL A 145 -7.16 5.33 13.30
CA VAL A 145 -5.90 4.99 13.99
C VAL A 145 -4.93 4.25 13.08
N ILE A 146 -5.41 3.34 12.22
CA ILE A 146 -4.56 2.68 11.22
C ILE A 146 -3.97 3.72 10.26
N LYS A 147 -4.81 4.64 9.72
CA LYS A 147 -4.36 5.73 8.85
C LYS A 147 -3.34 6.62 9.58
N GLN A 148 -3.57 6.93 10.85
CA GLN A 148 -2.66 7.69 11.68
C GLN A 148 -1.30 6.99 11.83
N PHE A 149 -1.28 5.68 12.09
CA PHE A 149 -0.03 4.93 12.21
C PHE A 149 0.76 4.85 10.90
N LEU A 150 0.07 4.79 9.77
CA LEU A 150 0.72 4.81 8.46
C LEU A 150 1.23 6.22 8.11
N LYS A 151 0.49 7.27 8.44
CA LYS A 151 0.80 8.67 8.08
C LYS A 151 1.80 9.34 9.03
N ASP A 152 1.52 9.28 10.33
CA ASP A 152 2.13 10.15 11.35
C ASP A 152 3.29 9.49 12.09
N VAL A 153 3.45 8.16 12.02
CA VAL A 153 4.59 7.50 12.65
C VAL A 153 5.85 7.76 11.87
N ASP A 154 6.91 8.16 12.57
CA ASP A 154 8.21 8.44 11.96
C ASP A 154 9.03 7.17 11.71
N TRP A 155 8.55 6.38 10.74
CA TRP A 155 9.22 5.15 10.29
C TRP A 155 10.61 5.41 9.73
N GLY A 156 10.87 6.59 9.17
CA GLY A 156 12.08 6.87 8.40
C GLY A 156 12.24 5.91 7.21
N GLU A 157 13.47 5.73 6.73
CA GLU A 157 13.75 4.76 5.68
C GLU A 157 13.77 3.33 6.22
N LEU A 158 12.94 2.46 5.63
CA LEU A 158 12.88 1.05 5.96
C LEU A 158 13.06 0.18 4.71
N ASP A 159 13.74 -0.95 4.87
CA ASP A 159 13.74 -1.99 3.84
C ASP A 159 12.42 -2.77 3.89
N TYR A 160 11.89 -3.03 5.09
CA TYR A 160 10.65 -3.79 5.29
C TYR A 160 9.76 -3.17 6.35
N LEU A 161 8.46 -3.08 6.09
CA LEU A 161 7.41 -2.89 7.09
C LEU A 161 6.56 -4.15 7.16
N ILE A 162 6.57 -4.81 8.32
CA ILE A 162 5.72 -5.96 8.62
C ILE A 162 4.49 -5.47 9.35
N VAL A 163 3.30 -5.79 8.84
CA VAL A 163 2.03 -5.39 9.45
C VAL A 163 1.31 -6.60 10.01
N ASP A 164 1.16 -6.65 11.33
CA ASP A 164 0.35 -7.66 12.03
C ASP A 164 -1.12 -7.21 12.04
N SER A 165 -1.90 -7.77 11.11
CA SER A 165 -3.31 -7.42 10.90
C SER A 165 -4.24 -8.22 11.81
N PRO A 166 -5.45 -7.76 12.19
CA PRO A 166 -6.42 -8.60 12.90
C PRO A 166 -6.74 -9.92 12.17
N PRO A 167 -7.20 -10.97 12.88
CA PRO A 167 -7.62 -12.20 12.23
C PRO A 167 -8.89 -12.00 11.39
N GLY A 168 -9.03 -12.81 10.34
CA GLY A 168 -10.17 -12.81 9.43
C GLY A 168 -10.00 -11.88 8.23
N THR A 169 -11.12 -11.61 7.56
CA THR A 169 -11.21 -10.77 6.35
C THR A 169 -12.22 -9.64 6.55
N GLY A 170 -12.24 -9.06 7.74
CA GLY A 170 -13.16 -7.98 8.12
C GLY A 170 -12.69 -6.59 7.65
N ASP A 171 -13.29 -5.55 8.22
CA ASP A 171 -13.02 -4.15 7.84
C ASP A 171 -11.58 -3.73 8.15
N GLU A 172 -10.98 -4.25 9.22
CA GLU A 172 -9.65 -3.83 9.64
C GLU A 172 -8.54 -4.32 8.68
N PRO A 173 -8.43 -5.63 8.34
CA PRO A 173 -7.50 -6.06 7.28
C PRO A 173 -7.76 -5.39 5.94
N LEU A 174 -9.03 -5.15 5.59
CA LEU A 174 -9.41 -4.44 4.35
C LEU A 174 -8.84 -3.02 4.33
N SER A 175 -8.99 -2.31 5.44
CA SER A 175 -8.51 -0.93 5.57
C SER A 175 -6.99 -0.86 5.49
N VAL A 176 -6.28 -1.81 6.11
CA VAL A 176 -4.81 -1.90 6.00
C VAL A 176 -4.40 -2.07 4.54
N CYS A 177 -5.02 -3.00 3.81
CA CYS A 177 -4.72 -3.24 2.40
C CYS A 177 -5.03 -2.02 1.52
N GLN A 178 -6.16 -1.33 1.76
CA GLN A 178 -6.55 -0.16 0.98
C GLN A 178 -5.66 1.06 1.23
N LEU A 179 -5.27 1.30 2.49
CA LEU A 179 -4.37 2.39 2.84
C LEU A 179 -2.93 2.12 2.39
N LEU A 180 -2.54 0.84 2.28
CA LEU A 180 -1.26 0.41 1.72
C LEU A 180 -1.41 0.09 0.22
N GLU A 181 -1.79 1.08 -0.59
CA GLU A 181 -2.10 0.93 -2.03
C GLU A 181 -1.06 0.12 -2.84
N ASN A 182 0.21 0.09 -2.39
CA ASN A 182 1.31 -0.63 -3.02
C ASN A 182 2.00 -1.61 -2.06
N ALA A 183 1.23 -2.49 -1.40
CA ALA A 183 1.81 -3.60 -0.64
C ALA A 183 2.41 -4.66 -1.58
N ASP A 184 3.64 -5.11 -1.31
CA ASP A 184 4.32 -6.16 -2.09
C ASP A 184 3.59 -7.51 -1.99
N GLY A 185 2.87 -7.72 -0.89
CA GLY A 185 1.94 -8.82 -0.75
C GLY A 185 1.68 -9.23 0.69
N ALA A 186 0.94 -10.33 0.82
CA ALA A 186 0.55 -10.90 2.09
C ALA A 186 1.23 -12.24 2.37
N VAL A 187 1.61 -12.44 3.64
CA VAL A 187 1.97 -13.73 4.21
C VAL A 187 0.78 -14.25 4.99
N ILE A 188 0.29 -15.46 4.67
CA ILE A 188 -0.88 -16.03 5.33
C ILE A 188 -0.44 -17.09 6.32
N VAL A 189 -0.82 -16.93 7.59
CA VAL A 189 -0.50 -17.85 8.68
C VAL A 189 -1.66 -18.79 8.94
N THR A 190 -1.36 -20.08 9.03
CA THR A 190 -2.34 -21.14 9.31
C THR A 190 -1.79 -22.18 10.28
N THR A 191 -2.61 -23.15 10.63
CA THR A 191 -2.25 -24.37 11.36
C THR A 191 -2.58 -25.60 10.51
N PRO A 192 -1.93 -26.75 10.72
CA PRO A 192 -2.14 -27.94 9.90
C PRO A 192 -3.56 -28.54 9.91
N GLN A 193 -4.38 -28.22 10.92
CA GLN A 193 -5.71 -28.80 11.08
C GLN A 193 -6.66 -28.41 9.94
N ASP A 194 -7.42 -29.38 9.43
CA ASP A 194 -8.34 -29.20 8.29
C ASP A 194 -9.32 -28.02 8.45
N VAL A 195 -9.83 -27.78 9.65
CA VAL A 195 -10.74 -26.66 9.94
C VAL A 195 -10.09 -25.30 9.63
N ALA A 196 -8.77 -25.17 9.80
CA ALA A 196 -8.04 -23.95 9.50
C ALA A 196 -7.89 -23.71 7.99
N THR A 197 -7.90 -24.76 7.16
CA THR A 197 -7.67 -24.63 5.70
C THR A 197 -8.78 -23.85 5.01
N ALA A 198 -10.04 -24.00 5.45
CA ALA A 198 -11.17 -23.25 4.91
C ALA A 198 -11.03 -21.73 5.11
N ASP A 199 -10.50 -21.31 6.26
CA ASP A 199 -10.31 -19.90 6.56
C ASP A 199 -9.10 -19.30 5.82
N VAL A 200 -8.12 -20.13 5.48
CA VAL A 200 -7.03 -19.72 4.58
C VAL A 200 -7.54 -19.48 3.16
N ARG A 201 -8.42 -20.35 2.64
CA ARG A 201 -9.03 -20.14 1.30
C ARG A 201 -9.76 -18.79 1.21
N LYS A 202 -10.48 -18.40 2.27
CA LYS A 202 -11.11 -17.07 2.37
C LYS A 202 -10.07 -15.95 2.36
N SER A 203 -8.99 -16.09 3.14
CA SER A 203 -7.91 -15.10 3.20
C SER A 203 -7.22 -14.92 1.83
N ILE A 204 -6.99 -16.00 1.09
CA ILE A 204 -6.41 -15.96 -0.26
C ILE A 204 -7.38 -15.29 -1.24
N THR A 205 -8.66 -15.62 -1.16
CA THR A 205 -9.70 -15.04 -2.01
C THR A 205 -9.84 -13.53 -1.75
N PHE A 206 -9.78 -13.12 -0.49
CA PHE A 206 -9.72 -11.73 -0.07
C PHE A 206 -8.51 -11.00 -0.68
N CYS A 207 -7.30 -11.59 -0.63
CA CYS A 207 -6.13 -11.01 -1.28
C CYS A 207 -6.34 -10.83 -2.80
N ARG A 208 -6.90 -11.83 -3.47
CA ARG A 208 -7.21 -11.77 -4.92
C ARG A 208 -8.21 -10.67 -5.25
N GLN A 209 -9.26 -10.49 -4.46
CA GLN A 209 -10.26 -9.43 -4.65
C GLN A 209 -9.66 -8.03 -4.53
N LEU A 210 -8.61 -7.88 -3.72
CA LEU A 210 -7.88 -6.63 -3.54
C LEU A 210 -6.67 -6.49 -4.48
N ASN A 211 -6.50 -7.41 -5.45
CA ASN A 211 -5.33 -7.48 -6.32
C ASN A 211 -3.99 -7.52 -5.57
N MET A 212 -3.99 -8.03 -4.33
CA MET A 212 -2.80 -8.12 -3.49
C MET A 212 -2.11 -9.47 -3.70
N PRO A 213 -0.81 -9.50 -4.04
CA PRO A 213 -0.06 -10.74 -4.18
C PRO A 213 -0.02 -11.53 -2.88
N VAL A 214 -0.16 -12.85 -2.95
CA VAL A 214 0.10 -13.74 -1.81
C VAL A 214 1.55 -14.21 -1.92
N LEU A 215 2.43 -13.70 -1.05
CA LEU A 215 3.84 -14.06 -0.99
C LEU A 215 4.02 -15.52 -0.58
N GLY A 216 3.11 -16.02 0.25
CA GLY A 216 2.93 -17.43 0.49
C GLY A 216 2.29 -17.76 1.83
N VAL A 217 2.20 -19.05 2.11
CA VAL A 217 1.56 -19.60 3.31
C VAL A 217 2.62 -20.12 4.28
N VAL A 218 2.47 -19.76 5.56
CA VAL A 218 3.23 -20.32 6.67
C VAL A 218 2.32 -21.23 7.47
N GLU A 219 2.67 -22.52 7.54
CA GLU A 219 2.00 -23.48 8.41
C GLU A 219 2.67 -23.47 9.79
N ASN A 220 2.07 -22.75 10.72
CA ASN A 220 2.53 -22.64 12.10
C ASN A 220 2.03 -23.82 12.94
N MET A 221 2.70 -24.09 14.06
CA MET A 221 2.40 -25.20 14.96
C MET A 221 2.41 -26.58 14.28
N SER A 222 3.28 -26.75 13.27
CA SER A 222 3.41 -27.97 12.48
C SER A 222 4.57 -28.83 13.01
N GLY A 223 4.21 -29.83 13.82
CA GLY A 223 5.16 -30.63 14.60
C GLY A 223 5.53 -30.00 15.95
N PHE A 224 6.37 -30.70 16.70
CA PHE A 224 6.84 -30.32 18.04
C PHE A 224 8.35 -30.49 18.13
N ALA A 225 9.07 -29.41 18.41
CA ALA A 225 10.52 -29.42 18.61
C ALA A 225 10.84 -29.86 20.05
N CYS A 226 11.46 -31.04 20.17
CA CYS A 226 11.83 -31.59 21.47
C CYS A 226 12.92 -30.73 22.14
N PRO A 227 12.70 -30.19 23.35
CA PRO A 227 13.69 -29.32 24.01
C PRO A 227 14.95 -30.06 24.47
N LYS A 228 14.96 -31.41 24.44
CA LYS A 228 16.09 -32.24 24.89
C LYS A 228 17.01 -32.64 23.74
N CYS A 229 16.45 -33.09 22.61
CA CYS A 229 17.23 -33.61 21.48
C CYS A 229 17.12 -32.76 20.21
N GLY A 230 16.20 -31.79 20.14
CA GLY A 230 15.97 -30.95 18.96
C GLY A 230 15.21 -31.64 17.82
N GLU A 231 14.86 -32.93 17.98
CA GLU A 231 14.04 -33.66 17.01
C GLU A 231 12.64 -33.04 16.91
N VAL A 232 12.14 -32.91 15.69
CA VAL A 232 10.80 -32.42 15.40
C VAL A 232 9.89 -33.62 15.16
N THR A 233 8.87 -33.76 16.00
CA THR A 233 7.89 -34.85 15.92
C THR A 233 6.52 -34.32 15.54
N ASP A 234 5.86 -34.93 14.57
CA ASP A 234 4.51 -34.60 14.16
C ASP A 234 3.50 -35.06 15.23
N ILE A 235 3.04 -34.13 16.07
CA ILE A 235 2.06 -34.41 17.14
C ILE A 235 0.60 -34.20 16.68
N PHE A 236 0.42 -33.53 15.54
CA PHE A 236 -0.86 -33.37 14.85
C PHE A 236 -0.65 -33.78 13.37
N MET A 237 -1.73 -33.79 12.59
CA MET A 237 -1.59 -33.86 11.13
C MET A 237 -0.68 -32.73 10.63
N THR A 238 0.07 -32.96 9.55
CA THR A 238 0.95 -31.96 8.94
C THR A 238 0.71 -31.85 7.44
N GLY A 239 1.03 -30.69 6.85
CA GLY A 239 0.97 -30.48 5.40
C GLY A 239 -0.39 -30.05 4.84
N GLY A 240 -1.39 -29.82 5.68
CA GLY A 240 -2.69 -29.29 5.24
C GLY A 240 -2.58 -27.89 4.60
N GLY A 241 -1.71 -27.03 5.15
CA GLY A 241 -1.40 -25.72 4.59
C GLY A 241 -0.62 -25.80 3.28
N GLU A 242 0.28 -26.77 3.14
CA GLU A 242 1.06 -26.99 1.91
C GLU A 242 0.20 -27.54 0.78
N LEU A 243 -0.65 -28.54 1.08
CA LEU A 243 -1.60 -29.09 0.13
C LEU A 243 -2.54 -27.99 -0.38
N MET A 244 -3.11 -27.20 0.52
CA MET A 244 -4.00 -26.09 0.16
C MET A 244 -3.27 -25.01 -0.66
N ALA A 245 -2.01 -24.70 -0.31
CA ALA A 245 -1.21 -23.75 -1.09
C ALA A 245 -1.01 -24.23 -2.54
N ASN A 246 -0.73 -25.52 -2.72
CA ASN A 246 -0.63 -26.15 -4.04
C ASN A 246 -1.96 -26.14 -4.79
N GLU A 247 -3.07 -26.52 -4.15
CA GLU A 247 -4.42 -26.49 -4.75
C GLU A 247 -4.81 -25.09 -5.23
N MET A 248 -4.42 -24.06 -4.49
CA MET A 248 -4.73 -22.68 -4.83
C MET A 248 -3.66 -22.00 -5.69
N ASN A 249 -2.62 -22.71 -6.13
CA ASN A 249 -1.50 -22.18 -6.90
C ASN A 249 -0.84 -20.96 -6.25
N ILE A 250 -0.51 -21.07 -4.96
CA ILE A 250 0.22 -20.04 -4.22
C ILE A 250 1.48 -20.62 -3.57
N PRO A 251 2.51 -19.80 -3.29
CA PRO A 251 3.74 -20.30 -2.69
C PRO A 251 3.52 -20.84 -1.26
N PHE A 252 4.23 -21.91 -0.93
CA PHE A 252 4.35 -22.40 0.44
C PHE A 252 5.71 -21.97 1.00
N LEU A 253 5.71 -21.17 2.07
CA LEU A 253 6.96 -20.61 2.65
C LEU A 253 7.62 -21.57 3.64
N GLY A 254 6.85 -22.46 4.26
CA GLY A 254 7.36 -23.50 5.13
C GLY A 254 6.51 -23.76 6.36
N ARG A 255 7.07 -24.64 7.21
CA ARG A 255 6.47 -25.14 8.45
C ARG A 255 7.24 -24.63 9.65
N ILE A 256 6.54 -24.16 10.67
CA ILE A 256 7.13 -23.75 11.95
C ILE A 256 6.60 -24.70 13.05
N PRO A 257 7.47 -25.45 13.74
CA PRO A 257 7.02 -26.37 14.78
C PRO A 257 6.62 -25.64 16.06
N ILE A 258 5.83 -26.31 16.90
CA ILE A 258 5.62 -25.90 18.28
C ILE A 258 6.95 -26.05 19.02
N ASP A 259 7.44 -24.96 19.56
CA ASP A 259 8.65 -24.93 20.38
C ASP A 259 8.33 -24.31 21.75
N PRO A 260 8.48 -25.05 22.86
CA PRO A 260 8.27 -24.50 24.20
C PRO A 260 9.13 -23.26 24.49
N ALA A 261 10.30 -23.14 23.86
CA ALA A 261 11.14 -21.95 24.00
C ALA A 261 10.55 -20.73 23.27
N ILE A 262 9.70 -20.86 22.24
CA ILE A 262 8.94 -19.72 21.70
C ILE A 262 8.00 -19.16 22.76
N GLY A 263 7.21 -20.02 23.41
CA GLY A 263 6.25 -19.58 24.44
C GLY A 263 6.95 -18.82 25.57
N ARG A 264 8.05 -19.39 26.10
CA ARG A 264 8.89 -18.72 27.10
C ARG A 264 9.47 -17.40 26.59
N SER A 265 9.99 -17.38 25.37
CA SER A 265 10.55 -16.16 24.76
C SER A 265 9.52 -15.04 24.61
N CYS A 266 8.28 -15.38 24.24
CA CYS A 266 7.17 -14.42 24.17
C CYS A 266 6.81 -13.85 25.55
N ASP A 267 6.74 -14.69 26.59
CA ASP A 267 6.48 -14.23 27.96
C ASP A 267 7.67 -13.44 28.53
N ASP A 268 8.88 -13.81 28.12
CA ASP A 268 10.12 -13.13 28.48
C ASP A 268 10.38 -11.86 27.65
N GLY A 269 9.52 -11.54 26.68
CA GLY A 269 9.61 -10.34 25.86
C GLY A 269 10.88 -10.25 25.01
N THR A 270 11.46 -11.40 24.72
CA THR A 270 12.69 -11.53 23.94
C THR A 270 12.36 -12.33 22.68
N PRO A 271 12.60 -11.80 21.47
CA PRO A 271 12.36 -12.57 20.26
C PRO A 271 13.10 -13.92 20.24
N PHE A 272 12.38 -14.98 19.88
CA PHE A 272 12.92 -16.35 19.92
C PHE A 272 14.15 -16.53 19.03
N VAL A 273 14.07 -16.08 17.77
CA VAL A 273 15.16 -16.25 16.78
C VAL A 273 16.45 -15.58 17.23
N TYR A 274 16.36 -14.50 18.02
CA TYR A 274 17.53 -13.79 18.55
C TYR A 274 18.36 -14.64 19.53
N HIS A 275 17.70 -15.41 20.40
CA HIS A 275 18.38 -16.20 21.44
C HIS A 275 18.62 -17.66 21.04
N TYR A 276 17.80 -18.20 20.12
CA TYR A 276 17.77 -19.61 19.78
C TYR A 276 18.14 -19.88 18.32
N SER A 277 19.01 -19.06 17.73
CA SER A 277 19.40 -19.10 16.31
C SER A 277 19.88 -20.46 15.78
N ARG A 278 20.32 -21.38 16.66
CA ARG A 278 20.79 -22.72 16.27
C ARG A 278 19.70 -23.80 16.28
N THR A 279 18.51 -23.49 16.76
CA THR A 279 17.39 -24.46 16.85
C THR A 279 16.77 -24.73 15.48
N GLU A 280 16.12 -25.88 15.32
CA GLU A 280 15.38 -26.20 14.09
C GLU A 280 14.24 -25.21 13.82
N THR A 281 13.63 -24.69 14.88
CA THR A 281 12.61 -23.65 14.82
C THR A 281 13.15 -22.33 14.29
N ALA A 282 14.36 -21.91 14.72
CA ALA A 282 14.99 -20.69 14.18
C ALA A 282 15.37 -20.87 12.71
N LYS A 283 15.93 -22.02 12.34
CA LYS A 283 16.19 -22.37 10.93
C LYS A 283 14.90 -22.40 10.11
N ALA A 284 13.76 -22.78 10.69
CA ALA A 284 12.47 -22.71 10.02
C ALA A 284 12.08 -21.26 9.68
N PHE A 285 12.26 -20.32 10.60
CA PHE A 285 12.08 -18.90 10.33
C PHE A 285 13.05 -18.38 9.25
N GLU A 286 14.32 -18.79 9.29
CA GLU A 286 15.31 -18.44 8.25
C GLU A 286 14.88 -18.92 6.86
N ARG A 287 14.33 -20.14 6.76
CA ARG A 287 13.77 -20.66 5.51
C ARG A 287 12.57 -19.83 5.03
N VAL A 288 11.66 -19.49 5.94
CA VAL A 288 10.45 -18.68 5.62
C VAL A 288 10.82 -17.29 5.10
N ILE A 289 11.89 -16.66 5.62
CA ILE A 289 12.28 -15.32 5.19
C ILE A 289 13.03 -15.30 3.85
N GLY A 290 13.57 -16.44 3.38
CA GLY A 290 14.36 -16.51 2.15
C GLY A 290 13.65 -15.92 0.92
N PRO A 291 12.41 -16.37 0.60
CA PRO A 291 11.62 -15.79 -0.49
C PRO A 291 11.29 -14.31 -0.29
N ILE A 292 11.15 -13.86 0.96
CA ILE A 292 10.85 -12.46 1.31
C ILE A 292 12.08 -11.58 1.10
N LEU A 293 13.27 -12.06 1.47
CA LEU A 293 14.55 -11.38 1.20
C LEU A 293 14.84 -11.29 -0.30
N ALA A 294 14.37 -12.26 -1.09
CA ALA A 294 14.51 -12.24 -2.53
C ALA A 294 13.71 -11.11 -3.21
N LEU A 295 12.72 -10.49 -2.54
CA LEU A 295 12.05 -9.29 -3.06
C LEU A 295 13.06 -8.14 -3.26
N SER A 296 13.93 -7.91 -2.28
CA SER A 296 15.00 -6.91 -2.42
C SER A 296 16.06 -7.29 -3.46
N ALA A 297 16.28 -8.58 -3.68
CA ALA A 297 17.19 -9.04 -4.74
C ALA A 297 16.59 -8.80 -6.12
N ARG A 298 15.26 -8.99 -6.29
CA ARG A 298 14.55 -8.65 -7.54
C ARG A 298 14.55 -7.15 -7.80
N ASP A 299 14.48 -6.32 -6.77
CA ASP A 299 14.60 -4.87 -6.92
C ASP A 299 16.01 -4.45 -7.27
N LYS A 300 17.03 -5.10 -6.69
CA LYS A 300 18.41 -4.93 -7.12
C LYS A 300 18.62 -5.42 -8.54
N ASP A 301 18.08 -6.57 -8.92
CA ASP A 301 18.17 -7.08 -10.29
C ASP A 301 17.36 -6.23 -11.26
N LYS A 302 16.25 -5.61 -10.87
CA LYS A 302 15.51 -4.62 -11.67
C LYS A 302 16.29 -3.32 -11.79
N GLN A 303 16.86 -2.79 -10.70
CA GLN A 303 17.70 -1.59 -10.71
C GLN A 303 19.04 -1.84 -11.42
N ASP A 304 19.60 -3.04 -11.31
CA ASP A 304 20.85 -3.46 -11.93
C ASP A 304 20.59 -3.88 -13.37
N THR A 305 19.46 -4.48 -13.75
CA THR A 305 19.07 -4.58 -15.17
C THR A 305 18.70 -3.22 -15.74
N GLU A 306 18.12 -2.29 -14.99
CA GLU A 306 17.96 -0.88 -15.43
C GLU A 306 19.32 -0.14 -15.53
N LYS A 307 20.35 -0.57 -14.78
CA LYS A 307 21.72 -0.02 -14.84
C LYS A 307 22.67 -0.77 -15.80
N THR A 308 22.45 -2.05 -16.10
CA THR A 308 23.31 -2.93 -16.93
C THR A 308 22.67 -3.35 -18.25
N THR A 309 21.34 -3.29 -18.38
CA THR A 309 20.79 -2.85 -19.67
C THR A 309 20.99 -1.35 -19.66
N GLY A 310 21.87 -0.84 -20.50
CA GLY A 310 21.89 0.60 -20.74
C GLY A 310 20.49 0.98 -21.18
N GLY A 311 19.71 1.60 -20.28
CA GLY A 311 18.31 2.03 -20.39
C GLY A 311 17.61 1.71 -21.71
N LYS A 312 16.58 0.88 -21.66
CA LYS A 312 15.43 1.09 -22.54
C LYS A 312 14.82 2.43 -22.12
N ASP A 313 15.33 3.53 -22.67
CA ASP A 313 14.74 4.86 -22.55
C ASP A 313 13.43 4.90 -23.36
N ILE A 314 12.47 4.06 -22.96
CA ILE A 314 11.13 4.08 -23.51
C ILE A 314 10.43 5.28 -22.87
N MET A 315 10.09 6.23 -23.71
CA MET A 315 9.39 7.45 -23.36
C MET A 315 7.97 7.40 -23.93
N LYS A 316 7.00 7.92 -23.17
CA LYS A 316 5.61 8.00 -23.60
C LYS A 316 5.21 9.46 -23.73
N ILE A 317 4.95 9.88 -24.96
CA ILE A 317 4.75 11.28 -25.33
C ILE A 317 3.27 11.51 -25.63
N ALA A 318 2.67 12.49 -24.96
CA ALA A 318 1.31 12.91 -25.25
C ALA A 318 1.29 14.14 -26.17
N LEU A 319 0.44 14.10 -27.19
CA LEU A 319 0.21 15.22 -28.11
C LEU A 319 -1.29 15.50 -28.21
N PRO A 320 -1.77 16.70 -27.82
CA PRO A 320 -3.15 17.11 -27.99
C PRO A 320 -3.43 17.33 -29.48
N VAL A 321 -4.43 16.65 -30.03
CA VAL A 321 -4.75 16.68 -31.46
C VAL A 321 -6.18 17.15 -31.73
N ALA A 322 -6.36 17.79 -32.89
CA ALA A 322 -7.64 18.12 -33.50
C ALA A 322 -7.52 17.91 -35.01
N GLY A 323 -8.46 17.18 -35.62
CA GLY A 323 -8.38 16.84 -37.05
C GLY A 323 -7.12 16.04 -37.45
N GLY A 324 -6.58 15.22 -36.54
CA GLY A 324 -5.40 14.37 -36.80
C GLY A 324 -4.04 15.08 -36.78
N LYS A 325 -4.00 16.37 -36.42
CA LYS A 325 -2.77 17.16 -36.26
C LYS A 325 -2.70 17.77 -34.87
N LEU A 326 -1.51 18.19 -34.46
CA LEU A 326 -1.29 18.88 -33.19
C LEU A 326 -2.18 20.13 -33.09
N CYS A 327 -2.89 20.24 -31.98
CA CYS A 327 -3.71 21.40 -31.68
C CYS A 327 -2.84 22.58 -31.23
N MET A 328 -3.06 23.75 -31.82
CA MET A 328 -2.34 24.98 -31.48
C MET A 328 -2.82 25.63 -30.20
N HIS A 329 -4.01 25.26 -29.72
CA HIS A 329 -4.57 25.73 -28.46
C HIS A 329 -4.95 24.55 -27.60
N PHE A 330 -4.21 24.34 -26.51
CA PHE A 330 -4.39 23.17 -25.64
C PHE A 330 -5.84 22.93 -25.17
N GLY A 331 -6.62 23.99 -24.93
CA GLY A 331 -8.01 23.88 -24.49
C GLY A 331 -9.04 23.46 -25.56
N HIS A 332 -8.62 23.31 -26.82
CA HIS A 332 -9.48 22.96 -27.96
C HIS A 332 -9.12 21.59 -28.57
N CYS A 333 -8.36 20.76 -27.87
CA CYS A 333 -8.05 19.42 -28.37
C CYS A 333 -9.24 18.46 -28.19
N GLU A 334 -9.46 17.63 -29.21
CA GLU A 334 -10.54 16.63 -29.21
C GLU A 334 -10.02 15.28 -28.67
N GLN A 335 -8.75 14.98 -28.94
CA GLN A 335 -8.09 13.73 -28.57
C GLN A 335 -6.63 13.95 -28.17
N PHE A 336 -6.02 12.95 -27.56
CA PHE A 336 -4.59 12.84 -27.33
C PHE A 336 -4.01 11.68 -28.10
N ALA A 337 -2.97 11.94 -28.89
CA ALA A 337 -2.09 10.90 -29.41
C ALA A 337 -1.04 10.57 -28.35
N LEU A 338 -1.04 9.34 -27.85
CA LEU A 338 0.04 8.82 -27.02
C LEU A 338 0.98 8.01 -27.88
N VAL A 339 2.25 8.39 -27.87
CA VAL A 339 3.29 7.77 -28.69
C VAL A 339 4.35 7.19 -27.79
N ASP A 340 4.55 5.88 -27.88
CA ASP A 340 5.65 5.18 -27.26
C ASP A 340 6.87 5.27 -28.18
N ALA A 341 8.00 5.73 -27.65
CA ALA A 341 9.24 5.85 -28.41
C ALA A 341 10.44 5.38 -27.60
N ASP A 342 11.41 4.77 -28.27
CA ASP A 342 12.72 4.48 -27.70
C ASP A 342 13.67 5.64 -28.04
N SER A 343 14.08 6.39 -27.01
CA SER A 343 14.88 7.60 -27.22
C SER A 343 16.33 7.33 -27.61
N LYS A 344 16.86 6.13 -27.32
CA LYS A 344 18.21 5.71 -27.76
C LYS A 344 18.20 5.20 -29.19
N ALA A 345 17.19 4.40 -29.53
CA ALA A 345 17.02 3.92 -30.91
C ALA A 345 16.45 5.01 -31.84
N ARG A 346 16.00 6.15 -31.29
CA ARG A 346 15.29 7.24 -31.99
C ARG A 346 14.14 6.71 -32.85
N LYS A 347 13.39 5.76 -32.29
CA LYS A 347 12.35 5.03 -33.03
C LYS A 347 11.03 5.03 -32.27
N ILE A 348 9.95 5.32 -32.98
CA ILE A 348 8.59 5.15 -32.48
C ILE A 348 8.26 3.66 -32.44
N THR A 349 7.78 3.19 -31.29
CA THR A 349 7.45 1.78 -31.03
C THR A 349 5.95 1.50 -30.99
N GLY A 350 5.12 2.53 -30.75
CA GLY A 350 3.67 2.39 -30.71
C GLY A 350 2.95 3.74 -30.70
N GLN A 351 1.68 3.75 -31.08
CA GLN A 351 0.82 4.93 -31.00
C GLN A 351 -0.63 4.52 -30.76
N GLU A 352 -1.29 5.25 -29.86
CA GLU A 352 -2.71 5.12 -29.54
C GLU A 352 -3.38 6.51 -29.50
N MET A 353 -4.66 6.57 -29.87
CA MET A 353 -5.47 7.79 -29.80
C MET A 353 -6.49 7.63 -28.68
N LEU A 354 -6.48 8.54 -27.70
CA LEU A 354 -7.37 8.52 -26.56
C LEU A 354 -8.21 9.78 -26.49
N THR A 355 -9.48 9.62 -26.13
CA THR A 355 -10.38 10.76 -25.87
C THR A 355 -10.18 11.22 -24.43
N PRO A 356 -9.87 12.51 -24.19
CA PRO A 356 -9.63 13.03 -22.85
C PRO A 356 -10.90 13.06 -22.00
N PRO A 357 -10.76 12.97 -20.66
CA PRO A 357 -11.84 13.29 -19.72
C PRO A 357 -12.24 14.78 -19.80
N PRO A 358 -13.36 15.20 -19.16
CA PRO A 358 -13.80 16.59 -19.15
C PRO A 358 -12.68 17.58 -18.76
N HIS A 359 -12.64 18.73 -19.46
CA HIS A 359 -11.57 19.73 -19.34
C HIS A 359 -11.71 20.57 -18.06
N GLU A 360 -11.50 19.94 -16.91
CA GLU A 360 -11.38 20.63 -15.62
C GLU A 360 -9.91 20.85 -15.24
N PRO A 361 -9.56 21.99 -14.59
CA PRO A 361 -8.18 22.28 -14.19
C PRO A 361 -7.58 21.17 -13.32
N GLY A 362 -6.47 20.58 -13.75
CA GLY A 362 -5.73 19.55 -13.00
C GLY A 362 -6.14 18.09 -13.27
N VAL A 363 -7.23 17.85 -14.01
CA VAL A 363 -7.67 16.49 -14.38
C VAL A 363 -6.75 15.89 -15.45
N LEU A 364 -6.41 16.65 -16.49
CA LEU A 364 -5.58 16.17 -17.60
C LEU A 364 -4.15 15.80 -17.19
N PRO A 365 -3.42 16.58 -16.37
CA PRO A 365 -2.10 16.21 -15.88
C PRO A 365 -2.08 14.88 -15.12
N LYS A 366 -3.02 14.69 -14.17
CA LYS A 366 -3.12 13.44 -13.40
C LYS A 366 -3.49 12.25 -14.29
N TRP A 367 -4.42 12.46 -15.22
CA TRP A 367 -4.85 11.42 -16.16
C TRP A 367 -3.69 10.96 -17.05
N LEU A 368 -2.94 11.89 -17.65
CA LEU A 368 -1.79 11.55 -18.49
C LEU A 368 -0.65 10.92 -17.68
N HIS A 369 -0.40 11.41 -16.45
CA HIS A 369 0.59 10.81 -15.56
C HIS A 369 0.24 9.36 -15.21
N GLY A 370 -1.03 9.07 -14.90
CA GLY A 370 -1.52 7.71 -14.63
C GLY A 370 -1.41 6.76 -15.83
N LEU A 371 -1.33 7.30 -17.06
CA LEU A 371 -1.09 6.53 -18.29
C LEU A 371 0.41 6.32 -18.58
N GLY A 372 1.29 6.78 -17.68
CA GLY A 372 2.75 6.66 -17.82
C GLY A 372 3.37 7.70 -18.75
N VAL A 373 2.65 8.77 -19.10
CA VAL A 373 3.17 9.86 -19.94
C VAL A 373 4.23 10.63 -19.17
N ASN A 374 5.37 10.89 -19.80
CA ASN A 374 6.48 11.64 -19.21
C ASN A 374 6.90 12.87 -20.03
N VAL A 375 6.40 13.02 -21.25
CA VAL A 375 6.57 14.22 -22.08
C VAL A 375 5.23 14.63 -22.69
N ILE A 376 4.94 15.93 -22.71
CA ILE A 376 3.83 16.50 -23.47
C ILE A 376 4.35 17.53 -24.46
N ILE A 377 3.95 17.39 -25.72
CA ILE A 377 4.28 18.34 -26.80
C ILE A 377 2.98 19.03 -27.19
N ALA A 378 2.93 20.36 -27.12
CA ALA A 378 1.77 21.17 -27.47
C ALA A 378 2.14 22.36 -28.35
N GLY A 379 1.19 22.85 -29.16
CA GLY A 379 1.40 24.07 -29.94
C GLY A 379 1.38 25.32 -29.06
N GLY A 380 0.36 25.45 -28.21
CA GLY A 380 0.23 26.54 -27.24
C GLY A 380 -0.42 26.06 -25.96
N MET A 381 0.14 26.42 -24.81
CA MET A 381 -0.34 26.01 -23.48
C MET A 381 -0.20 27.17 -22.48
N GLY A 382 -1.26 27.47 -21.73
CA GLY A 382 -1.23 28.52 -20.70
C GLY A 382 -0.30 28.17 -19.53
N GLN A 383 0.33 29.18 -18.92
CA GLN A 383 1.36 29.00 -17.88
C GLN A 383 0.89 28.15 -16.69
N ARG A 384 -0.38 28.31 -16.27
CA ARG A 384 -0.97 27.51 -15.19
C ARG A 384 -1.05 26.01 -15.54
N ALA A 385 -1.38 25.67 -16.79
CA ALA A 385 -1.40 24.28 -17.24
C ALA A 385 0.03 23.72 -17.32
N GLN A 386 1.00 24.50 -17.81
CA GLN A 386 2.41 24.09 -17.83
C GLN A 386 2.93 23.77 -16.41
N ALA A 387 2.57 24.59 -15.42
CA ALA A 387 2.94 24.36 -14.02
C ALA A 387 2.35 23.05 -13.48
N LEU A 388 1.05 22.79 -13.72
CA LEU A 388 0.39 21.56 -13.28
C LEU A 388 0.99 20.29 -13.91
N PHE A 389 1.40 20.34 -15.18
CA PHE A 389 2.10 19.23 -15.82
C PHE A 389 3.49 18.99 -15.20
N LYS A 390 4.25 20.05 -14.93
CA LYS A 390 5.55 19.95 -14.24
C LYS A 390 5.42 19.41 -12.82
N GLU A 391 4.35 19.75 -12.10
CA GLU A 391 4.05 19.20 -10.76
C GLU A 391 3.73 17.70 -10.76
N ASN A 392 3.39 17.12 -11.92
CA ASN A 392 3.16 15.69 -12.11
C ASN A 392 4.33 15.02 -12.86
N ASP A 393 5.54 15.58 -12.78
CA ASP A 393 6.76 15.06 -13.41
C ASP A 393 6.66 14.86 -14.94
N ILE A 394 5.77 15.60 -15.62
CA ILE A 394 5.63 15.58 -17.08
C ILE A 394 6.43 16.75 -17.67
N LYS A 395 7.42 16.44 -18.53
CA LYS A 395 8.18 17.44 -19.26
C LYS A 395 7.29 18.13 -20.30
N VAL A 396 7.17 19.45 -20.22
CA VAL A 396 6.32 20.24 -21.10
C VAL A 396 7.12 20.90 -22.21
N ILE A 397 6.68 20.72 -23.46
CA ILE A 397 7.23 21.36 -24.65
C ILE A 397 6.10 22.12 -25.33
N VAL A 398 6.29 23.42 -25.53
CA VAL A 398 5.31 24.32 -26.17
C VAL A 398 5.90 24.95 -27.43
N GLY A 399 5.05 25.50 -28.29
CA GLY A 399 5.47 26.15 -29.53
C GLY A 399 5.73 25.18 -30.68
N ALA A 400 5.31 23.92 -30.57
CA ALA A 400 5.44 22.95 -31.66
C ALA A 400 4.50 23.29 -32.84
N PRO A 401 4.91 23.04 -34.10
CA PRO A 401 4.10 23.35 -35.28
C PRO A 401 2.89 22.40 -35.42
N ALA A 402 1.88 22.85 -36.17
CA ALA A 402 0.68 22.06 -36.48
C ALA A 402 0.96 20.92 -37.48
N GLU A 403 1.65 19.87 -37.02
CA GLU A 403 2.01 18.67 -37.78
C GLU A 403 1.41 17.40 -37.17
N THR A 404 1.64 16.25 -37.81
CA THR A 404 1.16 14.95 -37.28
C THR A 404 1.99 14.48 -36.07
N PRO A 405 1.40 13.73 -35.14
CA PRO A 405 2.10 13.23 -33.95
C PRO A 405 3.41 12.50 -34.25
N GLU A 406 3.42 11.67 -35.30
CA GLU A 406 4.57 10.85 -35.68
C GLU A 406 5.77 11.73 -36.08
N LYS A 407 5.51 12.77 -36.87
CA LYS A 407 6.57 13.71 -37.31
C LYS A 407 7.13 14.51 -36.15
N LEU A 408 6.25 14.98 -35.26
CA LEU A 408 6.66 15.78 -34.10
C LEU A 408 7.49 14.97 -33.11
N VAL A 409 7.10 13.71 -32.89
CA VAL A 409 7.88 12.79 -32.06
C VAL A 409 9.21 12.44 -32.73
N ALA A 410 9.24 12.16 -34.02
CA ALA A 410 10.49 11.92 -34.74
C ALA A 410 11.45 13.13 -34.64
N ALA A 411 10.95 14.35 -34.87
CA ALA A 411 11.74 15.57 -34.72
C ALA A 411 12.21 15.80 -33.26
N TYR A 412 11.39 15.43 -32.27
CA TYR A 412 11.78 15.49 -30.87
C TYR A 412 12.94 14.53 -30.55
N LEU A 413 12.86 13.28 -31.05
CA LEU A 413 13.90 12.25 -30.87
C LEU A 413 15.21 12.62 -31.58
N GLU A 414 15.12 13.33 -32.70
CA GLU A 414 16.27 13.84 -33.45
C GLU A 414 16.87 15.12 -32.85
N GLY A 415 16.18 15.78 -31.92
CA GLY A 415 16.57 17.08 -31.37
C GLY A 415 16.37 18.25 -32.33
N THR A 416 15.57 18.06 -33.40
CA THR A 416 15.30 19.05 -34.46
C THR A 416 13.94 19.73 -34.32
N LEU A 417 13.15 19.38 -33.30
CA LEU A 417 11.84 19.97 -33.05
C LEU A 417 11.95 21.48 -32.82
N ALA A 418 11.46 22.26 -33.78
CA ALA A 418 11.39 23.71 -33.69
C ALA A 418 10.29 24.13 -32.69
N SER A 419 10.69 24.51 -31.47
CA SER A 419 9.79 25.16 -30.50
C SER A 419 9.75 26.67 -30.77
N GLY A 420 8.65 27.18 -31.30
CA GLY A 420 8.40 28.61 -31.50
C GLY A 420 7.91 29.33 -30.24
N THR A 421 7.52 30.61 -30.39
CA THR A 421 6.84 31.39 -29.33
C THR A 421 5.51 30.75 -28.95
N ASN A 422 5.24 30.63 -27.64
CA ASN A 422 3.99 30.08 -27.11
C ASN A 422 2.79 30.88 -27.61
N VAL A 423 1.91 30.26 -28.39
CA VAL A 423 0.76 30.93 -29.03
C VAL A 423 -0.32 31.35 -28.01
N CYS A 424 -0.20 30.92 -26.75
CA CYS A 424 -1.15 31.20 -25.67
C CYS A 424 -0.69 32.27 -24.67
N ASP A 425 0.33 33.08 -24.98
CA ASP A 425 0.70 34.25 -24.16
C ASP A 425 -0.30 35.40 -24.39
N HIS A 426 -1.45 35.33 -23.72
CA HIS A 426 -2.38 36.42 -23.51
C HIS A 426 -2.67 36.60 -22.02
#